data_AF-A0A936M4Y6-F1
#
_entry.id   AF-A0A936M4Y6-F1
#
_cell.length_a   1.000
_cell.length_b   1.000
_cell.length_c   1.000
_cell.angle_alpha   90.00
_cell.angle_beta   90.00
_cell.angle_gamma   90.00
#
_symmetry.space_group_name_H-M   'P 1'
#
loop_
_entity.id
_entity.type
_entity.pdbx_description
1 polymer ?
#
loop_
_entity_poly.entity_id
_entity_poly.type
_entity_poly.pdbx_seq_one_letter_code
_entity_poly.pdbx_strand_id
1 'polypeptide(L)'
;MLFVATLQLAGCSGSSTGTVPERPNILFVIMDDVGIDQMPAFGYGGATPPNMPNIDTVAQAGLRFGNTWSMPECSPVRGDVRRALFAAHNIYQASAKTTWPTPGSRPAT
;
A
#
# COMPACT_ATOMS: atom_id res chain seq x y z
N MET A 1 -42.97 -44.53 -34.22
CA MET A 1 -41.82 -45.09 -33.47
C MET A 1 -41.17 -43.96 -32.70
N LEU A 2 -41.29 -44.03 -31.37
CA LEU A 2 -40.87 -43.03 -30.40
C LEU A 2 -39.34 -43.11 -30.21
N PHE A 3 -38.59 -42.02 -30.39
CA PHE A 3 -37.18 -41.94 -29.99
C PHE A 3 -37.02 -40.79 -29.00
N VAL A 4 -36.89 -41.15 -27.72
CA VAL A 4 -36.55 -40.26 -26.61
C VAL A 4 -35.03 -40.13 -26.57
N ALA A 5 -34.50 -38.92 -26.79
CA ALA A 5 -33.08 -38.63 -26.62
C ALA A 5 -32.87 -38.02 -25.22
N THR A 6 -32.19 -38.77 -24.36
CA THR A 6 -31.83 -38.38 -22.99
C THR A 6 -30.73 -37.33 -23.01
N LEU A 7 -31.03 -36.14 -22.47
CA LEU A 7 -30.07 -35.07 -22.25
C LEU A 7 -29.24 -35.41 -21.00
N GLN A 8 -27.98 -35.81 -21.17
CA GLN A 8 -27.08 -36.05 -20.04
C GLN A 8 -26.52 -34.74 -19.49
N LEU A 9 -26.89 -34.43 -18.26
CA LEU A 9 -26.33 -33.33 -17.49
C LEU A 9 -24.97 -33.79 -16.92
N ALA A 10 -23.87 -33.44 -17.59
CA ALA A 10 -22.53 -33.67 -17.08
C ALA A 10 -22.29 -32.76 -15.86
N GLY A 11 -22.37 -33.34 -14.66
CA GLY A 11 -22.03 -32.65 -13.42
C GLY A 11 -20.51 -32.46 -13.30
N CYS A 12 -20.06 -31.22 -13.20
CA CYS A 12 -18.69 -30.90 -12.83
C CYS A 12 -18.50 -31.15 -11.32
N SER A 13 -18.09 -32.35 -10.94
CA SER A 13 -17.49 -32.60 -9.62
C SER A 13 -16.04 -32.13 -9.64
N GLY A 14 -15.85 -30.81 -9.67
CA GLY A 14 -14.54 -30.20 -9.48
C GLY A 14 -14.15 -30.32 -8.03
N SER A 15 -13.51 -31.44 -7.65
CA SER A 15 -12.80 -31.54 -6.38
C SER A 15 -11.61 -30.60 -6.45
N SER A 16 -11.82 -29.34 -6.06
CA SER A 16 -10.73 -28.42 -5.75
C SER A 16 -9.98 -29.00 -4.57
N THR A 17 -8.92 -29.75 -4.85
CA THR A 17 -7.82 -29.98 -3.90
C THR A 17 -7.15 -28.62 -3.72
N GLY A 18 -7.79 -27.78 -2.91
CA GLY A 18 -7.26 -26.49 -2.52
C GLY A 18 -6.01 -26.73 -1.71
N THR A 19 -4.85 -26.68 -2.37
CA THR A 19 -3.60 -26.33 -1.71
C THR A 19 -3.87 -25.00 -1.04
N VAL A 20 -3.83 -24.96 0.30
CA VAL A 20 -3.93 -23.70 1.04
C VAL A 20 -2.91 -22.76 0.43
N PRO A 21 -3.32 -21.62 -0.18
CA PRO A 21 -2.38 -20.71 -0.78
C PRO A 21 -1.34 -20.32 0.27
N GLU A 22 -0.07 -20.54 -0.06
CA GLU A 22 1.01 -20.12 0.84
C GLU A 22 0.86 -18.62 1.07
N ARG A 23 0.86 -18.21 2.35
CA ARG A 23 0.65 -16.81 2.70
C ARG A 23 1.84 -16.02 2.17
N PRO A 24 1.64 -15.03 1.27
CA PRO A 24 2.74 -14.29 0.71
C PRO A 24 3.42 -13.46 1.80
N ASN A 25 4.75 -13.39 1.77
CA ASN A 25 5.51 -12.47 2.61
C ASN A 25 5.44 -11.06 2.01
N ILE A 26 5.12 -10.07 2.84
CA ILE A 26 5.01 -8.67 2.41
C ILE A 26 6.18 -7.90 3.01
N LEU A 27 7.07 -7.39 2.14
CA LEU A 27 8.10 -6.43 2.51
C LEU A 27 7.62 -5.02 2.17
N PHE A 28 7.50 -4.16 3.18
CA PHE A 28 7.10 -2.77 3.02
C PHE A 28 8.26 -1.83 3.37
N VAL A 29 8.76 -1.09 2.38
CA VAL A 29 9.90 -0.18 2.50
C VAL A 29 9.43 1.26 2.36
N ILE A 30 9.81 2.12 3.31
CA ILE A 30 9.53 3.56 3.28
C ILE A 30 10.87 4.29 3.21
N MET A 31 10.96 5.28 2.33
CA MET A 31 12.09 6.21 2.27
C MET A 31 11.67 7.57 2.82
N ASP A 32 12.50 8.17 3.68
CA ASP A 32 12.22 9.46 4.32
C ASP A 32 12.87 10.60 3.50
N ASP A 33 12.17 11.73 3.37
CA ASP A 33 12.62 12.93 2.65
C ASP A 33 13.11 12.70 1.19
N VAL A 34 12.61 11.66 0.52
CA VAL A 34 12.93 11.38 -0.90
C VAL A 34 11.91 12.05 -1.80
N GLY A 35 12.40 12.97 -2.64
CA GLY A 35 11.63 13.59 -3.71
C GLY A 35 11.62 12.79 -5.01
N ILE A 36 10.62 13.03 -5.86
CA ILE A 36 10.51 12.38 -7.17
C ILE A 36 11.69 12.74 -8.09
N ASP A 37 12.26 13.94 -7.92
CA ASP A 37 13.43 14.45 -8.63
C ASP A 37 14.70 13.63 -8.40
N GLN A 38 14.74 12.84 -7.33
CA GLN A 38 15.84 11.94 -7.01
C GLN A 38 15.65 10.54 -7.59
N MET A 39 14.56 10.25 -8.30
CA MET A 39 14.20 8.88 -8.71
C MET A 39 14.21 8.66 -10.24
N PRO A 40 15.35 8.24 -10.82
CA PRO A 40 15.47 7.95 -12.25
C PRO A 40 14.38 7.03 -12.80
N ALA A 41 13.95 6.03 -12.02
CA ALA A 41 12.93 5.06 -12.40
C ALA A 41 11.57 5.69 -12.79
N PHE A 42 11.28 6.91 -12.34
CA PHE A 42 10.06 7.66 -12.66
C PHE A 42 10.26 8.67 -13.80
N GLY A 43 11.44 8.72 -14.42
CA GLY A 43 11.78 9.69 -15.46
C GLY A 43 12.12 11.09 -14.93
N TYR A 44 12.18 11.22 -13.60
CA TYR A 44 12.59 12.43 -12.92
C TYR A 44 13.96 12.16 -12.30
N GLY A 45 14.97 12.79 -12.87
CA GLY A 45 16.33 12.78 -12.33
C GLY A 45 16.82 14.19 -12.50
N GLY A 46 17.18 14.86 -11.40
CA GLY A 46 17.89 16.14 -11.48
C GLY A 46 19.14 16.02 -12.37
N ALA A 47 19.90 17.11 -12.52
CA ALA A 47 21.09 17.13 -13.38
C ALA A 47 22.09 15.99 -13.07
N THR A 48 22.15 15.55 -11.80
CA THR A 48 22.96 14.42 -11.35
C THR A 48 22.12 13.53 -10.43
N PRO A 49 21.44 12.50 -10.94
CA PRO A 49 20.63 11.62 -10.10
C PRO A 49 21.49 10.63 -9.29
N PRO A 50 20.99 10.16 -8.13
CA PRO A 50 21.64 9.11 -7.37
C PRO A 50 21.57 7.77 -8.11
N ASN A 51 22.61 6.96 -7.97
CA ASN A 51 22.67 5.61 -8.53
C ASN A 51 21.89 4.62 -7.63
N MET A 52 20.75 4.11 -8.10
CA MET A 52 19.84 3.26 -7.32
C MET A 52 19.48 1.93 -8.01
N PRO A 53 20.47 1.07 -8.31
CA PRO A 53 20.27 -0.10 -9.18
C PRO A 53 19.26 -1.13 -8.63
N ASN A 54 19.17 -1.26 -7.30
CA ASN A 54 18.21 -2.18 -6.66
C ASN A 54 16.77 -1.68 -6.80
N ILE A 55 16.55 -0.37 -6.65
CA ILE A 55 15.22 0.23 -6.80
C ILE A 55 14.81 0.19 -8.27
N ASP A 56 15.74 0.44 -9.19
CA ASP A 56 15.48 0.34 -10.63
C ASP A 56 15.06 -1.09 -11.03
N THR A 57 15.71 -2.11 -10.47
CA THR A 57 15.35 -3.51 -10.71
C THR A 57 13.92 -3.81 -10.24
N VAL A 58 13.56 -3.33 -9.04
CA VAL A 58 12.20 -3.50 -8.49
C VAL A 58 11.18 -2.74 -9.35
N ALA A 59 11.50 -1.52 -9.79
CA ALA A 59 10.62 -0.72 -10.64
C ALA A 59 10.43 -1.35 -12.03
N GLN A 60 11.44 -2.02 -12.58
CA GLN A 60 11.33 -2.73 -13.87
C GLN A 60 10.55 -4.05 -13.76
N ALA A 61 10.70 -4.78 -12.67
CA ALA A 61 10.00 -6.04 -12.44
C ALA A 61 8.54 -5.86 -11.97
N GLY A 62 8.22 -4.72 -11.37
CA GLY A 62 6.93 -4.45 -10.72
C GLY A 62 6.09 -3.37 -11.39
N LEU A 63 5.14 -2.85 -10.62
CA LEU A 63 4.28 -1.72 -11.00
C LEU A 63 4.82 -0.41 -10.42
N ARG A 64 4.66 0.68 -11.18
CA ARG A 64 4.99 2.04 -10.76
C ARG A 64 3.73 2.89 -10.75
N PHE A 65 3.53 3.66 -9.68
CA PHE A 65 2.42 4.60 -9.57
C PHE A 65 2.90 6.00 -9.97
N GLY A 66 2.47 6.49 -11.13
CA GLY A 66 2.88 7.81 -11.64
C GLY A 66 2.13 9.00 -11.04
N ASN A 67 1.13 8.74 -10.18
CA ASN A 67 0.28 9.77 -9.58
C ASN A 67 0.05 9.45 -8.09
N THR A 68 1.07 9.70 -7.26
CA THR A 68 1.05 9.48 -5.81
C THR A 68 1.28 10.78 -5.07
N TRP A 69 0.51 11.03 -4.02
CA TRP A 69 0.58 12.26 -3.22
C TRP A 69 0.85 11.93 -1.75
N SER A 70 1.67 12.75 -1.10
CA SER A 70 1.97 12.67 0.33
C SER A 70 1.83 14.05 0.97
N MET A 71 1.66 14.07 2.29
CA MET A 71 1.78 15.31 3.07
C MET A 71 3.24 15.75 3.14
N PRO A 72 3.52 17.06 3.28
CA PRO A 72 4.89 17.59 3.30
C PRO A 72 5.61 17.42 4.66
N GLU A 73 5.09 16.57 5.56
CA GLU A 73 5.67 16.33 6.88
C GLU A 73 5.71 14.82 7.18
N CYS A 74 6.80 14.36 7.79
CA CYS A 74 7.08 12.96 8.03
C CYS A 74 6.13 12.30 9.07
N SER A 75 5.71 13.04 10.10
CA SER A 75 4.81 12.56 11.16
C SER A 75 3.42 12.17 10.64
N PRO A 76 2.68 13.04 9.91
CA PRO A 76 1.38 12.68 9.38
C PRO A 76 1.46 11.63 8.27
N VAL A 77 2.47 11.66 7.39
CA VAL A 77 2.64 10.61 6.35
C VAL A 77 2.80 9.22 6.95
N ARG A 78 3.66 9.05 7.96
CA ARG A 78 3.83 7.76 8.64
C ARG A 78 2.57 7.32 9.39
N GLY A 79 1.83 8.27 9.96
CA GLY A 79 0.54 8.02 10.60
C GLY A 79 -0.51 7.53 9.62
N ASP A 80 -0.60 8.18 8.46
CA ASP A 80 -1.58 7.89 7.41
C ASP A 80 -1.34 6.53 6.77
N VAL A 81 -0.08 6.21 6.46
CA VAL A 81 0.32 4.89 5.94
C VAL A 81 -0.02 3.79 6.94
N ARG A 82 0.24 4.00 8.23
CA ARG A 82 -0.07 3.00 9.28
C ARG A 82 -1.58 2.79 9.43
N ARG A 83 -2.36 3.86 9.33
CA ARG A 83 -3.81 3.83 9.53
C ARG A 83 -4.58 3.49 8.25
N ALA A 84 -3.92 3.54 7.09
CA ALA A 84 -4.57 3.56 5.78
C ALA A 84 -5.68 4.62 5.68
N LEU A 85 -5.46 5.79 6.30
CA LEU A 85 -6.40 6.91 6.36
C LEU A 85 -5.65 8.20 6.09
N PHE A 86 -6.32 9.16 5.44
CA PHE A 86 -5.76 10.50 5.24
C PHE A 86 -6.06 11.39 6.45
N ALA A 87 -5.05 12.03 7.04
CA ALA A 87 -5.24 12.98 8.13
C ALA A 87 -5.85 14.30 7.61
N ALA A 88 -7.18 14.35 7.53
CA ALA A 88 -7.92 15.50 7.03
C ALA A 88 -7.96 16.71 7.97
N HIS A 89 -7.40 16.62 9.19
CA HIS A 89 -7.52 17.69 10.20
C HIS A 89 -6.20 18.00 10.91
N ASN A 90 -5.74 19.24 10.71
CA ASN A 90 -4.70 19.98 11.44
C ASN A 90 -3.27 19.37 11.39
N ILE A 91 -2.65 19.54 10.23
CA ILE A 91 -1.30 19.05 9.86
C ILE A 91 -0.25 19.48 10.91
N TYR A 92 -0.36 20.68 11.49
CA TYR A 92 0.58 21.19 12.50
C TYR A 92 0.32 20.70 13.94
N GLN A 93 -0.84 20.10 14.22
CA GLN A 93 -1.17 19.65 15.59
C GLN A 93 -0.95 18.16 15.84
N ALA A 94 -0.71 17.37 14.79
CA ALA A 94 -0.31 15.96 14.96
C ALA A 94 0.99 15.84 15.78
N SER A 95 1.92 16.79 15.63
CA SER A 95 3.14 16.86 16.46
C SER A 95 2.92 17.49 17.85
N ALA A 96 1.83 18.23 18.09
CA ALA A 96 1.64 19.03 19.30
C ALA A 96 0.66 18.44 20.33
N LYS A 97 -0.12 17.40 19.99
CA LYS A 97 -1.04 16.81 20.98
C LYS A 97 -1.35 15.33 20.75
N THR A 98 -0.32 14.48 20.83
CA THR A 98 -0.54 13.07 21.23
C THR A 98 -0.18 12.92 22.70
N THR A 99 -0.78 13.73 23.58
CA THR A 99 -0.85 13.36 24.99
C THR A 99 -1.81 12.19 25.06
N TRP A 100 -1.28 10.99 25.24
CA TRP A 100 -2.06 9.82 25.63
C TRP A 100 -3.04 10.24 26.73
N PRO A 101 -4.36 9.98 26.61
CA PRO A 101 -5.23 10.12 27.75
C PRO A 101 -4.75 9.09 28.77
N THR A 102 -4.10 9.55 29.85
CA THR A 102 -3.92 8.71 31.02
C THR A 102 -5.32 8.32 31.49
N PRO A 103 -5.61 7.03 31.74
CA PRO A 103 -6.87 6.64 32.34
C PRO A 103 -7.07 7.42 33.65
N GLY A 104 -8.02 8.36 33.68
CA GLY A 104 -8.42 9.09 34.88
C GLY A 104 -8.37 10.63 34.84
N SER A 105 -7.78 11.28 33.83
CA SER A 105 -7.78 12.75 33.81
C SER A 105 -9.10 13.30 33.25
N ARG A 106 -10.02 13.71 34.12
CA ARG A 106 -11.23 14.48 33.73
C ARG A 106 -10.80 15.86 33.21
N PRO A 107 -11.42 16.39 32.15
CA PRO A 107 -11.15 17.75 31.69
C PRO A 107 -11.61 18.75 32.76
N ALA A 108 -10.73 19.67 33.13
CA ALA A 108 -11.10 20.83 33.93
C ALA A 108 -12.00 21.74 33.09
N THR A 109 -13.16 22.09 33.66
CA THR A 109 -14.09 23.11 33.18
C THR A 109 -13.41 24.47 33.01
#